data_AF-A0A1G0ZBZ8-F1
#
_entry.id   AF-A0A1G0ZBZ8-F1
#
_cell.length_a   1.000
_cell.length_b   1.000
_cell.length_c   1.000
_cell.angle_alpha   90.00
_cell.angle_beta   90.00
_cell.angle_gamma   90.00
#
_symmetry.space_group_name_H-M   'P 1'
#
loop_
_entity.id
_entity.type
_entity.pdbx_description
1 polymer ?
#
loop_
_entity_poly.entity_id
_entity_poly.type
_entity_poly.pdbx_seq_one_letter_code
_entity_poly.pdbx_strand_id
1 'polypeptide(L)'
;MNNLRIDTLAYDMETGSFVIIEYKRDRSFSVIDQGFAYLSLMLNNKADFILEYSERIGKHLHRDDIDWSQSRVLFIAQSFTAHQLQAINFKDLPIELWEAKKYSDDLISFNQIKALQSAESIKTVSRDEVVSTVSKEVETISAEEVFGRAKDDINDLSQELRRRIFETDNRFQEKATKRYVAYKIGLRNVISIEPTAGRLNITFTRTRPEDLNDPEGKAKIRNKSFEHYNQYLTDVNVTESGDVDYVISLLKQVLVRFQKEEII
;
A
#
# COMPACT_ATOMS: atom_id res chain seq x y z
N MET A 1 -24.95 7.77 19.72
CA MET A 1 -23.76 7.31 18.98
C MET A 1 -24.20 6.13 18.14
N ASN A 2 -24.20 6.26 16.80
CA ASN A 2 -24.63 5.19 15.89
C ASN A 2 -23.80 3.95 16.17
N ASN A 3 -24.46 2.80 16.31
CA ASN A 3 -23.95 1.51 16.81
C ASN A 3 -22.91 0.85 15.86
N LEU A 4 -21.92 1.61 15.39
CA LEU A 4 -20.85 1.21 14.49
C LEU A 4 -19.78 0.50 15.31
N ARG A 5 -19.90 -0.82 15.39
CA ARG A 5 -18.84 -1.67 15.92
C ARG A 5 -17.81 -1.91 14.82
N ILE A 6 -16.54 -1.71 15.15
CA ILE A 6 -15.40 -2.07 14.29
C ILE A 6 -14.98 -3.49 14.64
N ASP A 7 -14.86 -4.35 13.64
CA ASP A 7 -14.38 -5.73 13.83
C ASP A 7 -12.90 -5.77 14.19
N THR A 8 -12.06 -5.03 13.47
CA THR A 8 -10.61 -5.00 13.69
C THR A 8 -10.03 -3.63 13.34
N LEU A 9 -9.20 -3.10 14.23
CA LEU A 9 -8.34 -1.94 14.00
C LEU A 9 -6.88 -2.42 13.89
N ALA A 10 -6.24 -2.13 12.77
CA ALA A 10 -4.84 -2.45 12.50
C ALA A 10 -4.05 -1.17 12.20
N TYR A 11 -2.72 -1.25 12.33
CA TYR A 11 -1.81 -0.17 11.97
C TYR A 11 -0.88 -0.63 10.84
N ASP A 12 -0.88 0.09 9.74
CA ASP A 12 -0.02 -0.14 8.59
C ASP A 12 1.31 0.57 8.80
N MET A 13 2.35 -0.19 9.16
CA MET A 13 3.70 0.35 9.38
C MET A 13 4.33 0.92 8.11
N GLU A 14 3.87 0.49 6.92
CA GLU A 14 4.42 0.93 5.63
C GLU A 14 3.98 2.37 5.32
N THR A 15 2.73 2.70 5.64
CA THR A 15 2.13 4.03 5.42
C THR A 15 2.03 4.87 6.69
N GLY A 16 2.29 4.28 7.86
CA GLY A 16 2.15 4.93 9.16
C GLY A 16 0.70 5.28 9.49
N SER A 17 -0.28 4.48 9.04
CA SER A 17 -1.71 4.84 9.11
C SER A 17 -2.58 3.74 9.67
N PHE A 18 -3.77 4.10 10.16
CA PHE A 18 -4.74 3.12 10.64
C PHE A 18 -5.50 2.45 9.48
N VAL A 19 -5.80 1.17 9.66
CA VAL A 19 -6.58 0.36 8.75
C VAL A 19 -7.71 -0.30 9.52
N ILE A 20 -8.94 0.01 9.14
CA ILE A 20 -10.14 -0.65 9.69
C ILE A 20 -10.43 -1.86 8.80
N ILE A 21 -10.56 -3.04 9.40
CA ILE A 21 -10.88 -4.28 8.69
C ILE A 21 -12.25 -4.76 9.18
N GLU A 22 -13.17 -4.96 8.23
CA GLU A 22 -14.54 -5.38 8.48
C GLU A 22 -14.84 -6.69 7.72
N TYR A 23 -15.42 -7.67 8.42
CA TYR A 23 -15.73 -8.98 7.84
C TYR A 23 -17.21 -9.08 7.48
N LYS A 24 -17.51 -9.25 6.19
CA LYS A 24 -18.87 -9.31 5.68
C LYS A 24 -19.34 -10.75 5.49
N ARG A 25 -20.42 -11.13 6.20
CA ARG A 25 -21.22 -12.34 5.91
C ARG A 25 -22.45 -12.03 5.05
N ASP A 26 -23.12 -10.92 5.36
CA ASP A 26 -24.34 -10.48 4.67
C ASP A 26 -24.09 -9.45 3.56
N ARG A 27 -24.97 -9.49 2.55
CA ARG A 27 -24.83 -8.77 1.28
C ARG A 27 -25.57 -7.42 1.22
N SER A 28 -26.15 -6.95 2.32
CA SER A 28 -27.21 -5.92 2.30
C SER A 28 -26.75 -4.48 2.50
N PHE A 29 -25.60 -4.22 3.13
CA PHE A 29 -25.15 -2.84 3.38
C PHE A 29 -24.28 -2.29 2.25
N SER A 30 -24.47 -1.00 1.95
CA SER A 30 -23.61 -0.22 1.07
C SER A 30 -22.19 -0.17 1.64
N VAL A 31 -21.24 -0.75 0.91
CA VAL A 31 -19.82 -0.78 1.31
C VAL A 31 -19.22 0.63 1.37
N ILE A 32 -19.70 1.54 0.51
CA ILE A 32 -19.27 2.94 0.51
C ILE A 32 -19.74 3.65 1.78
N ASP A 33 -21.05 3.64 2.05
CA ASP A 33 -21.60 4.42 3.16
C ASP A 33 -21.03 3.95 4.50
N GLN A 34 -20.90 2.64 4.67
CA GLN A 34 -20.29 2.07 5.87
C GLN A 34 -18.79 2.40 5.97
N GLY A 35 -18.06 2.33 4.86
CA GLY A 35 -16.63 2.67 4.84
C GLY A 35 -16.39 4.13 5.22
N PHE A 36 -17.16 5.06 4.66
CA PHE A 36 -17.08 6.47 5.01
C PHE A 36 -17.55 6.75 6.44
N ALA A 37 -18.55 6.03 6.94
CA ALA A 37 -18.97 6.13 8.33
C ALA A 37 -17.85 5.71 9.30
N TYR A 38 -17.11 4.64 9.00
CA TYR A 38 -15.95 4.23 9.79
C TYR A 38 -14.80 5.24 9.73
N LEU A 39 -14.47 5.75 8.55
CA LEU A 39 -13.43 6.77 8.41
C LEU A 39 -13.80 8.05 9.15
N SER A 40 -15.06 8.50 9.03
CA SER A 40 -15.55 9.66 9.76
C SER A 40 -15.50 9.45 11.27
N LEU A 41 -15.92 8.26 11.76
CA LEU A 41 -15.80 7.90 13.17
C LEU A 41 -14.36 7.98 13.66
N MET A 42 -13.41 7.44 12.91
CA MET A 42 -11.99 7.47 13.26
C MET A 42 -11.40 8.88 13.24
N LEU A 43 -11.68 9.67 12.19
CA LEU A 43 -11.16 11.04 12.07
C LEU A 43 -11.72 11.99 13.14
N ASN A 44 -12.97 11.78 13.57
CA ASN A 44 -13.58 12.55 14.66
C ASN A 44 -13.10 12.12 16.05
N ASN A 45 -12.55 10.90 16.20
CA ASN A 45 -12.15 10.33 17.49
C ASN A 45 -10.68 9.85 17.49
N LYS A 46 -9.79 10.61 16.84
CA LYS A 46 -8.35 10.25 16.65
C LYS A 46 -7.65 9.84 17.95
N ALA A 47 -7.91 10.55 19.05
CA ALA A 47 -7.29 10.26 20.34
C ALA A 47 -7.68 8.89 20.89
N ASP A 48 -8.96 8.52 20.77
CA ASP A 48 -9.48 7.25 21.27
C ASP A 48 -8.93 6.07 20.46
N PHE A 49 -8.78 6.22 19.14
CA PHE A 49 -8.17 5.20 18.29
C PHE A 49 -6.70 4.96 18.62
N ILE A 50 -5.94 6.02 18.91
CA ILE A 50 -4.55 5.91 19.37
C ILE A 50 -4.49 5.17 20.70
N LEU A 51 -5.35 5.53 21.64
CA LEU A 51 -5.38 4.96 22.98
C LEU A 51 -5.70 3.46 22.91
N GLU A 52 -6.81 3.09 22.28
CA GLU A 52 -7.24 1.69 22.13
C GLU A 52 -6.18 0.81 21.45
N TYR A 53 -5.53 1.32 20.39
CA TYR A 53 -4.45 0.59 19.75
C TYR A 53 -3.24 0.44 20.68
N SER A 54 -2.82 1.52 21.35
CA SER A 54 -1.64 1.54 22.19
C SER A 54 -1.79 0.63 23.41
N GLU A 55 -2.97 0.62 24.05
CA GLU A 55 -3.29 -0.23 25.19
C GLU A 55 -3.27 -1.72 24.84
N ARG A 56 -3.75 -2.09 23.64
CA ARG A 56 -3.79 -3.50 23.20
C ARG A 56 -2.45 -4.02 22.71
N ILE A 57 -1.65 -3.18 22.05
CA ILE A 57 -0.38 -3.59 21.43
C ILE A 57 0.82 -3.36 22.37
N GLY A 58 0.65 -2.58 23.44
CA GLY A 58 1.73 -2.26 24.38
C GLY A 58 2.81 -1.36 23.78
N LYS A 59 2.48 -0.62 22.72
CA LYS A 59 3.35 0.36 22.06
C LYS A 59 2.63 1.69 21.99
N HIS A 60 3.27 2.75 22.47
CA HIS A 60 2.73 4.09 22.34
C HIS A 60 2.99 4.63 20.93
N LEU A 61 1.90 4.99 20.23
CA LEU A 61 1.97 5.79 19.01
C LEU A 61 1.73 7.26 19.38
N HIS A 62 2.60 8.17 18.91
CA HIS A 62 2.28 9.59 19.01
C HIS A 62 1.33 9.98 17.89
N ARG A 63 0.46 10.96 18.16
CA ARG A 63 -0.50 11.47 17.18
C ARG A 63 0.16 11.96 15.89
N ASP A 64 1.35 12.53 16.02
CA ASP A 64 2.11 13.11 14.91
C ASP A 64 2.84 12.05 14.07
N ASP A 65 2.94 10.82 14.58
CA ASP A 65 3.52 9.68 13.84
C ASP A 65 2.48 9.00 12.92
N ILE A 66 1.22 9.46 12.97
CA ILE A 66 0.12 8.83 12.25
C ILE A 66 -0.25 9.66 11.02
N ASP A 67 -0.04 9.06 9.85
CA ASP A 67 -0.53 9.63 8.61
C ASP A 67 -2.01 9.30 8.41
N TRP A 68 -2.87 10.12 9.02
CA TRP A 68 -4.32 10.00 8.89
C TRP A 68 -4.80 9.97 7.44
N SER A 69 -4.08 10.65 6.53
CA SER A 69 -4.50 10.72 5.14
C SER A 69 -4.35 9.43 4.37
N GLN A 70 -3.53 8.50 4.86
CA GLN A 70 -3.35 7.18 4.28
C GLN A 70 -4.20 6.12 4.99
N SER A 71 -5.15 6.54 5.83
CA SER A 71 -6.04 5.60 6.52
C SER A 71 -7.12 5.09 5.58
N ARG A 72 -7.54 3.84 5.77
CA ARG A 72 -8.46 3.16 4.84
C ARG A 72 -9.29 2.08 5.51
N VAL A 73 -10.33 1.64 4.81
CA VAL A 73 -11.20 0.53 5.24
C VAL A 73 -11.04 -0.65 4.28
N LEU A 74 -10.80 -1.83 4.83
CA LEU A 74 -10.78 -3.10 4.10
C LEU A 74 -12.04 -3.88 4.43
N PHE A 75 -12.85 -4.19 3.42
CA PHE A 75 -13.92 -5.17 3.55
C PHE A 75 -13.44 -6.53 3.06
N ILE A 76 -13.56 -7.54 3.91
CA ILE A 76 -13.22 -8.92 3.58
C ILE A 76 -14.50 -9.75 3.54
N ALA A 77 -14.78 -10.39 2.41
CA ALA A 77 -15.97 -11.22 2.21
C ALA A 77 -15.66 -12.47 1.38
N GLN A 78 -16.55 -13.46 1.35
CA GLN A 78 -16.42 -14.58 0.39
C GLN A 78 -16.71 -14.15 -1.06
N SER A 79 -17.58 -13.15 -1.21
CA SER A 79 -18.01 -12.61 -2.50
C SER A 79 -18.70 -11.27 -2.29
N PHE A 80 -18.64 -10.38 -3.27
CA PHE A 80 -19.42 -9.14 -3.30
C PHE A 80 -20.52 -9.19 -4.37
N THR A 81 -21.62 -8.45 -4.17
CA THR A 81 -22.65 -8.33 -5.20
C THR A 81 -22.18 -7.44 -6.35
N ALA A 82 -22.76 -7.60 -7.55
CA ALA A 82 -22.44 -6.75 -8.70
C ALA A 82 -22.61 -5.25 -8.38
N HIS A 83 -23.61 -4.89 -7.59
CA HIS A 83 -23.82 -3.51 -7.13
C HIS A 83 -22.67 -3.02 -6.23
N GLN A 84 -22.20 -3.83 -5.29
CA GLN A 84 -21.06 -3.48 -4.43
C GLN A 84 -19.76 -3.33 -5.23
N LEU A 85 -19.55 -4.19 -6.23
CA LEU A 85 -18.41 -4.12 -7.15
C LEU A 85 -18.46 -2.84 -8.00
N GLN A 86 -19.64 -2.46 -8.50
CA GLN A 86 -19.80 -1.22 -9.25
C GLN A 86 -19.65 0.02 -8.37
N ALA A 87 -20.12 -0.04 -7.12
CA ALA A 87 -20.05 1.06 -6.18
C ALA A 87 -18.59 1.48 -5.92
N ILE A 88 -17.65 0.54 -5.84
CA ILE A 88 -16.24 0.87 -5.57
C ILE A 88 -15.45 1.35 -6.80
N ASN A 89 -16.10 1.54 -7.95
CA ASN A 89 -15.43 1.90 -9.19
C ASN A 89 -15.08 3.41 -9.25
N PHE A 90 -14.35 3.87 -8.23
CA PHE A 90 -13.80 5.22 -8.13
C PHE A 90 -12.28 5.13 -7.93
N LYS A 91 -11.52 5.99 -8.60
CA LYS A 91 -10.05 5.93 -8.58
C LYS A 91 -9.42 6.39 -7.26
N ASP A 92 -10.18 7.14 -6.45
CA ASP A 92 -9.73 7.81 -5.23
C ASP A 92 -10.50 7.38 -3.98
N LEU A 93 -10.93 6.12 -3.96
CA LEU A 93 -11.68 5.56 -2.84
C LEU A 93 -10.73 5.03 -1.75
N PRO A 94 -10.82 5.48 -0.49
CA PRO A 94 -10.05 4.93 0.63
C PRO A 94 -10.68 3.64 1.20
N ILE A 95 -11.28 2.83 0.32
CA ILE A 95 -11.97 1.59 0.65
C ILE A 95 -11.47 0.51 -0.29
N GLU A 96 -11.06 -0.63 0.28
CA GLU A 96 -10.63 -1.80 -0.46
C GLU A 96 -11.61 -2.95 -0.26
N LEU A 97 -11.88 -3.72 -1.32
CA LEU A 97 -12.64 -4.96 -1.25
C LEU A 97 -11.72 -6.15 -1.48
N TRP A 98 -11.81 -7.14 -0.61
CA TRP A 98 -11.00 -8.35 -0.64
C TRP A 98 -11.91 -9.58 -0.57
N GLU A 99 -11.81 -10.44 -1.58
CA GLU A 99 -12.44 -11.76 -1.55
C GLU A 99 -11.53 -12.78 -0.87
N ALA A 100 -12.01 -13.40 0.20
CA ALA A 100 -11.36 -14.49 0.89
C ALA A 100 -12.05 -15.83 0.54
N LYS A 101 -11.30 -16.76 -0.06
CA LYS A 101 -11.78 -18.11 -0.39
C LYS A 101 -10.96 -19.15 0.34
N LYS A 102 -11.63 -20.03 1.08
CA LYS A 102 -11.02 -21.19 1.72
C LYS A 102 -11.10 -22.41 0.78
N TYR A 103 -9.98 -23.08 0.58
CA TYR A 103 -9.87 -24.32 -0.18
C TYR A 103 -9.79 -25.53 0.76
N SER A 104 -9.86 -26.74 0.19
CA SER A 104 -9.88 -28.01 0.94
C SER A 104 -8.66 -28.23 1.83
N ASP A 105 -7.51 -27.70 1.43
CA ASP A 105 -6.22 -27.98 2.07
C ASP A 105 -5.87 -26.96 3.17
N ASP A 106 -6.89 -26.38 3.81
CA ASP A 106 -6.79 -25.24 4.73
C ASP A 106 -6.10 -23.99 4.16
N LEU A 107 -5.87 -23.96 2.84
CA LEU A 107 -5.39 -22.78 2.13
C LEU A 107 -6.49 -21.72 2.04
N ILE A 108 -6.12 -20.47 2.30
CA ILE A 108 -7.01 -19.31 2.13
C ILE A 108 -6.37 -18.37 1.10
N SER A 109 -7.07 -18.11 0.00
CA SER A 109 -6.66 -17.05 -0.94
C SER A 109 -7.35 -15.74 -0.60
N PHE A 110 -6.60 -14.66 -0.65
CA PHE A 110 -7.11 -13.29 -0.60
C PHE A 110 -6.91 -12.63 -1.95
N ASN A 111 -8.00 -12.19 -2.57
CA ASN A 111 -7.98 -11.51 -3.86
C ASN A 111 -8.55 -10.10 -3.72
N GLN A 112 -7.72 -9.08 -3.96
CA GLN A 112 -8.17 -7.70 -3.98
C GLN A 112 -8.96 -7.43 -5.26
N ILE A 113 -10.14 -6.85 -5.12
CA ILE A 113 -10.91 -6.33 -6.24
C ILE A 113 -10.45 -4.90 -6.47
N LYS A 114 -9.98 -4.62 -7.70
CA LYS A 114 -9.53 -3.27 -8.11
C LYS A 114 -10.63 -2.57 -8.90
N ALA A 115 -10.70 -1.25 -8.74
CA ALA A 115 -11.47 -0.39 -9.62
C ALA A 115 -10.96 -0.50 -11.07
N LEU A 116 -11.83 -0.20 -12.03
CA LEU A 116 -11.46 -0.10 -13.44
C LEU A 116 -10.52 1.09 -13.63
N GLN A 117 -9.55 0.96 -14.56
CA GLN A 117 -8.54 2.00 -14.80
C GLN A 117 -9.12 3.35 -15.25
N SER A 118 -10.33 3.38 -15.81
CA SER A 118 -11.03 4.59 -16.25
C SER A 118 -12.08 5.09 -15.25
N ALA A 119 -11.97 4.72 -13.98
CA ALA A 119 -12.89 5.14 -12.94
C ALA A 119 -12.86 6.66 -12.72
N GLU A 120 -14.04 7.26 -12.53
CA GLU A 120 -14.16 8.67 -12.14
C GLU A 120 -13.70 8.89 -10.69
N SER A 121 -13.53 10.16 -10.30
CA SER A 121 -13.25 10.50 -8.90
C SER A 121 -14.56 10.50 -8.10
N ILE A 122 -14.55 9.95 -6.89
CA ILE A 122 -15.72 10.01 -6.01
C ILE A 122 -16.03 11.46 -5.61
N LYS A 123 -15.01 12.33 -5.58
CA LYS A 123 -15.16 13.76 -5.26
C LYS A 123 -15.99 14.50 -6.30
N THR A 124 -16.02 14.04 -7.55
CA THR A 124 -16.82 14.68 -8.62
C THR A 124 -18.27 14.17 -8.65
N VAL A 125 -18.52 12.97 -8.11
CA VAL A 125 -19.82 12.28 -8.20
C VAL A 125 -20.65 12.41 -6.93
N SER A 126 -20.02 12.36 -5.75
CA SER A 126 -20.75 12.42 -4.47
C SER A 126 -20.95 13.86 -3.99
N ARG A 127 -22.17 14.15 -3.51
CA ARG A 127 -22.53 15.41 -2.81
C ARG A 127 -22.72 15.21 -1.30
N ASP A 128 -22.40 14.02 -0.79
CA ASP A 128 -22.57 13.71 0.63
C ASP A 128 -21.52 14.44 1.49
N GLU A 129 -21.97 15.06 2.58
CA GLU A 129 -21.12 15.87 3.46
C GLU A 129 -20.06 15.02 4.18
N VAL A 130 -20.40 13.80 4.59
CA VAL A 130 -19.46 12.86 5.24
C VAL A 130 -18.40 12.46 4.24
N VAL A 131 -18.79 12.10 3.01
CA VAL A 131 -17.84 11.79 1.93
C VAL A 131 -16.92 12.97 1.68
N SER A 132 -17.46 14.20 1.60
CA SER A 132 -16.67 15.40 1.34
C SER A 132 -15.66 15.72 2.45
N THR A 133 -16.05 15.50 3.72
CA THR A 133 -15.22 15.80 4.89
C THR A 133 -14.10 14.78 4.99
N VAL A 134 -14.42 13.49 4.88
CA VAL A 134 -13.43 12.41 4.89
C VAL A 134 -12.45 12.58 3.74
N SER A 135 -12.93 12.90 2.53
CA SER A 135 -12.09 13.04 1.32
C SER A 135 -11.15 14.25 1.33
N LYS A 136 -11.28 15.17 2.30
CA LYS A 136 -10.33 16.26 2.56
C LYS A 136 -9.19 15.84 3.46
N GLU A 137 -9.43 14.88 4.35
CA GLU A 137 -8.42 14.40 5.28
C GLU A 137 -7.73 13.12 4.77
N VAL A 138 -8.47 12.27 4.07
CA VAL A 138 -8.01 11.00 3.49
C VAL A 138 -7.78 11.19 2.01
N GLU A 139 -6.56 10.88 1.58
CA GLU A 139 -6.06 11.13 0.24
C GLU A 139 -5.54 9.82 -0.35
N THR A 140 -5.99 9.51 -1.57
CA THR A 140 -5.32 8.54 -2.43
C THR A 140 -4.31 9.27 -3.30
N ILE A 141 -3.13 8.72 -3.47
CA ILE A 141 -2.09 9.26 -4.32
C ILE A 141 -1.80 8.29 -5.47
N SER A 142 -1.56 8.81 -6.68
CA SER A 142 -1.17 7.99 -7.83
C SER A 142 0.35 7.89 -7.99
N ALA A 143 0.83 6.90 -8.73
CA ALA A 143 2.25 6.78 -9.04
C ALA A 143 2.73 7.96 -9.90
N GLU A 144 1.88 8.43 -10.83
CA GLU A 144 2.14 9.60 -11.67
C GLU A 144 2.32 10.86 -10.82
N GLU A 145 1.51 11.05 -9.77
CA GLU A 145 1.65 12.16 -8.82
C GLU A 145 2.92 12.07 -7.98
N VAL A 146 3.37 10.87 -7.62
CA VAL A 146 4.64 10.67 -6.88
C VAL A 146 5.83 10.98 -7.78
N PHE A 147 5.88 10.37 -8.95
CA PHE A 147 7.02 10.53 -9.88
C PHE A 147 7.09 11.93 -10.49
N GLY A 148 5.94 12.58 -10.74
CA GLY A 148 5.86 13.95 -11.26
C GLY A 148 6.36 15.04 -10.30
N ARG A 149 6.73 14.70 -9.06
CA ARG A 149 7.40 15.62 -8.12
C ARG A 149 8.89 15.78 -8.38
N ALA A 150 9.49 14.84 -9.11
CA ALA A 150 10.88 14.90 -9.49
C ALA A 150 11.11 15.83 -10.69
N LYS A 151 12.38 16.15 -10.96
CA LYS A 151 12.77 16.77 -12.24
C LYS A 151 12.55 15.80 -13.39
N ASP A 152 12.41 16.33 -14.61
CA ASP A 152 12.09 15.54 -15.80
C ASP A 152 13.03 14.35 -16.02
N ASP A 153 14.34 14.55 -15.86
CA ASP A 153 15.36 13.49 -15.97
C ASP A 153 15.16 12.35 -14.96
N ILE A 154 14.85 12.68 -13.71
CA ILE A 154 14.59 11.70 -12.66
C ILE A 154 13.22 11.03 -12.84
N ASN A 155 12.23 11.76 -13.35
CA ASN A 155 10.92 11.21 -13.69
C ASN A 155 11.05 10.20 -14.84
N ASP A 156 11.84 10.50 -15.88
CA ASP A 156 12.11 9.59 -17.00
C ASP A 156 12.72 8.26 -16.51
N LEU A 157 13.70 8.32 -15.61
CA LEU A 157 14.27 7.13 -14.96
C LEU A 157 13.21 6.35 -14.14
N SER A 158 12.27 7.05 -13.51
CA SER A 158 11.17 6.42 -12.75
C SER A 158 10.24 5.65 -13.67
N GLN A 159 9.88 6.25 -14.82
CA GLN A 159 9.03 5.60 -15.81
C GLN A 159 9.74 4.40 -16.45
N GLU A 160 11.05 4.52 -16.72
CA GLU A 160 11.85 3.42 -17.23
C GLU A 160 11.88 2.24 -16.24
N LEU A 161 12.20 2.49 -14.98
CA LEU A 161 12.19 1.47 -13.92
C LEU A 161 10.81 0.85 -13.75
N ARG A 162 9.74 1.66 -13.67
CA ARG A 162 8.35 1.19 -13.57
C ARG A 162 8.04 0.19 -14.67
N ARG A 163 8.29 0.55 -15.94
CA ARG A 163 8.07 -0.33 -17.09
C ARG A 163 8.84 -1.64 -16.94
N ARG A 164 10.14 -1.56 -16.61
CA ARG A 164 11.00 -2.74 -16.53
C ARG A 164 10.69 -3.66 -15.34
N ILE A 165 10.18 -3.12 -14.24
CA ILE A 165 9.68 -3.92 -13.12
C ILE A 165 8.52 -4.80 -13.59
N PHE A 166 7.52 -4.22 -14.27
CA PHE A 166 6.38 -4.97 -14.81
C PHE A 166 6.78 -5.98 -15.90
N GLU A 167 7.79 -5.67 -16.72
CA GLU A 167 8.36 -6.62 -17.69
C GLU A 167 9.08 -7.80 -17.03
N THR A 168 9.58 -7.63 -15.81
CA THR A 168 10.33 -8.67 -15.08
C THR A 168 9.40 -9.72 -14.48
N ASP A 169 8.26 -9.32 -13.91
CA ASP A 169 7.23 -10.23 -13.41
C ASP A 169 5.85 -9.57 -13.51
N ASN A 170 4.90 -10.18 -14.22
CA ASN A 170 3.57 -9.61 -14.43
C ASN A 170 2.67 -9.68 -13.18
N ARG A 171 3.10 -10.37 -12.11
CA ARG A 171 2.39 -10.43 -10.82
C ARG A 171 2.55 -9.16 -10.00
N PHE A 172 3.46 -8.26 -10.40
CA PHE A 172 3.65 -7.01 -9.70
C PHE A 172 2.37 -6.19 -9.63
N GLN A 173 2.14 -5.59 -8.48
CA GLN A 173 1.08 -4.65 -8.21
C GLN A 173 1.69 -3.36 -7.67
N GLU A 174 1.27 -2.25 -8.24
CA GLU A 174 1.74 -0.93 -7.82
C GLU A 174 0.88 -0.39 -6.67
N LYS A 175 1.53 0.21 -5.68
CA LYS A 175 0.89 0.97 -4.60
C LYS A 175 1.69 2.24 -4.35
N ALA A 176 1.11 3.39 -4.65
CA ALA A 176 1.73 4.67 -4.34
C ALA A 176 1.49 5.06 -2.88
N THR A 177 2.50 5.70 -2.29
CA THR A 177 2.46 6.35 -0.98
C THR A 177 2.88 7.81 -1.17
N LYS A 178 2.80 8.63 -0.12
CA LYS A 178 3.26 10.02 -0.21
C LYS A 178 4.74 10.17 -0.58
N ARG A 179 5.59 9.17 -0.37
CA ARG A 179 7.04 9.30 -0.59
C ARG A 179 7.53 8.48 -1.76
N TYR A 180 7.03 7.26 -1.89
CA TYR A 180 7.51 6.29 -2.86
C TYR A 180 6.37 5.50 -3.48
N VAL A 181 6.67 4.85 -4.59
CA VAL A 181 5.81 3.86 -5.23
C VAL A 181 6.36 2.47 -4.95
N ALA A 182 5.57 1.62 -4.29
CA ALA A 182 5.92 0.23 -4.03
C ALA A 182 5.40 -0.71 -5.12
N TYR A 183 6.19 -1.73 -5.41
CA TYR A 183 5.86 -2.82 -6.32
C TYR A 183 5.82 -4.11 -5.52
N LYS A 184 4.63 -4.69 -5.43
CA LYS A 184 4.27 -5.78 -4.52
C LYS A 184 3.93 -7.04 -5.31
N ILE A 185 4.25 -8.21 -4.77
CA ILE A 185 3.69 -9.49 -5.25
C ILE A 185 2.82 -10.03 -4.11
N GLY A 186 1.53 -10.19 -4.40
CA GLY A 186 0.52 -10.44 -3.37
C GLY A 186 0.52 -9.33 -2.32
N LEU A 187 0.65 -9.70 -1.04
CA LEU A 187 0.69 -8.75 0.08
C LEU A 187 2.09 -8.19 0.36
N ARG A 188 3.14 -8.77 -0.23
CA ARG A 188 4.53 -8.44 0.10
C ARG A 188 5.06 -7.37 -0.85
N ASN A 189 5.55 -6.27 -0.28
CA ASN A 189 6.40 -5.34 -1.03
C ASN A 189 7.70 -6.09 -1.41
N VAL A 190 8.24 -5.81 -2.59
CA VAL A 190 9.47 -6.41 -3.11
C VAL A 190 10.49 -5.30 -3.35
N ILE A 191 10.09 -4.27 -4.09
CA ILE A 191 10.90 -3.13 -4.48
C ILE A 191 10.06 -1.85 -4.40
N SER A 192 10.64 -0.75 -3.94
CA SER A 192 10.02 0.58 -4.02
C SER A 192 10.93 1.61 -4.68
N ILE A 193 10.32 2.57 -5.37
CA ILE A 193 10.99 3.71 -6.02
C ILE A 193 10.58 4.99 -5.29
N GLU A 194 11.54 5.65 -4.64
CA GLU A 194 11.37 6.95 -4.01
C GLU A 194 12.07 8.04 -4.84
N PRO A 195 11.32 8.93 -5.52
CA PRO A 195 11.92 10.09 -6.15
C PRO A 195 12.42 11.09 -5.10
N THR A 196 13.67 11.52 -5.23
CA THR A 196 14.29 12.55 -4.38
C THR A 196 14.91 13.65 -5.25
N ALA A 197 15.46 14.69 -4.63
CA ALA A 197 16.11 15.78 -5.35
C ALA A 197 17.38 15.27 -6.08
N GLY A 198 17.24 14.98 -7.38
CA GLY A 198 18.35 14.62 -8.28
C GLY A 198 18.73 13.15 -8.33
N ARG A 199 17.93 12.24 -7.74
CA ARG A 199 18.11 10.79 -7.84
C ARG A 199 16.84 10.04 -7.47
N LEU A 200 16.76 8.77 -7.83
CA LEU A 200 15.83 7.81 -7.24
C LEU A 200 16.54 7.02 -6.16
N ASN A 201 15.87 6.83 -5.03
CA ASN A 201 16.26 5.87 -4.01
C ASN A 201 15.40 4.61 -4.19
N ILE A 202 16.06 3.49 -4.50
CA ILE A 202 15.42 2.20 -4.72
C ILE A 202 15.62 1.36 -3.48
N THR A 203 14.55 0.79 -2.95
CA THR A 203 14.62 -0.07 -1.76
C THR A 203 14.18 -1.47 -2.10
N PHE A 204 15.06 -2.45 -1.93
CA PHE A 204 14.73 -3.87 -1.89
C PHE A 204 14.34 -4.27 -0.47
N THR A 205 13.16 -4.83 -0.32
CA THR A 205 12.67 -5.31 0.98
C THR A 205 13.14 -6.73 1.26
N ARG A 206 13.19 -7.11 2.55
CA ARG A 206 13.64 -8.44 3.03
C ARG A 206 14.99 -8.89 2.46
N THR A 207 15.83 -7.94 2.08
CA THR A 207 17.07 -8.18 1.34
C THR A 207 18.20 -7.49 2.08
N ARG A 208 19.31 -8.20 2.26
CA ARG A 208 20.58 -7.66 2.72
C ARG A 208 21.57 -7.60 1.55
N PRO A 209 22.57 -6.70 1.56
CA PRO A 209 23.56 -6.63 0.48
C PRO A 209 24.29 -7.96 0.24
N GLU A 210 24.59 -8.73 1.29
CA GLU A 210 25.24 -10.04 1.18
C GLU A 210 24.41 -11.10 0.46
N ASP A 211 23.11 -10.87 0.29
CA ASP A 211 22.24 -11.77 -0.44
C ASP A 211 22.27 -11.51 -1.97
N LEU A 212 22.99 -10.46 -2.40
CA LEU A 212 23.05 -10.00 -3.78
C LEU A 212 24.48 -10.15 -4.32
N ASN A 213 24.58 -10.59 -5.57
CA ASN A 213 25.77 -10.34 -6.37
C ASN A 213 25.76 -8.88 -6.83
N ASP A 214 26.42 -8.02 -6.04
CA ASP A 214 26.51 -6.55 -6.19
C ASP A 214 27.93 -6.15 -6.65
N PRO A 215 28.32 -6.39 -7.91
CA PRO A 215 29.69 -6.16 -8.39
C PRO A 215 30.12 -4.69 -8.35
N GLU A 216 29.17 -3.75 -8.38
CA GLU A 216 29.44 -2.32 -8.29
C GLU A 216 29.45 -1.79 -6.85
N GLY A 217 29.11 -2.64 -5.86
CA GLY A 217 29.12 -2.25 -4.45
C GLY A 217 28.10 -1.16 -4.10
N LYS A 218 27.03 -1.02 -4.90
CA LYS A 218 26.03 0.05 -4.78
C LYS A 218 24.91 -0.29 -3.80
N ALA A 219 24.71 -1.58 -3.48
CA ALA A 219 23.71 -2.01 -2.50
C ALA A 219 24.16 -1.71 -1.07
N LYS A 220 23.37 -0.93 -0.33
CA LYS A 220 23.68 -0.54 1.05
C LYS A 220 22.53 -0.91 1.99
N ILE A 221 22.86 -1.56 3.10
CA ILE A 221 21.86 -1.85 4.13
C ILE A 221 21.35 -0.54 4.74
N ARG A 222 20.03 -0.39 4.84
CA ARG A 222 19.41 0.72 5.55
C ARG A 222 19.60 0.54 7.05
N ASN A 223 20.18 1.57 7.66
CA ASN A 223 20.47 1.57 9.10
C ASN A 223 19.20 1.32 9.92
N LYS A 224 19.31 0.45 10.93
CA LYS A 224 18.21 0.06 11.84
C LYS A 224 16.94 -0.44 11.15
N SER A 225 17.02 -0.88 9.90
CA SER A 225 15.85 -1.35 9.15
C SER A 225 15.12 -2.48 9.87
N PHE A 226 15.85 -3.46 10.42
CA PHE A 226 15.25 -4.55 11.17
C PHE A 226 14.55 -4.08 12.46
N GLU A 227 15.16 -3.14 13.19
CA GLU A 227 14.58 -2.59 14.42
C GLU A 227 13.26 -1.84 14.14
N HIS A 228 13.23 -1.04 13.07
CA HIS A 228 12.09 -0.17 12.78
C HIS A 228 10.99 -0.82 11.95
N TYR A 229 11.35 -1.69 11.00
CA TYR A 229 10.43 -2.28 10.03
C TYR A 229 10.28 -3.79 10.17
N ASN A 230 10.99 -4.41 11.13
CA ASN A 230 11.04 -5.86 11.32
C ASN A 230 11.47 -6.62 10.05
N GLN A 231 12.31 -5.99 9.23
CA GLN A 231 12.85 -6.54 7.99
C GLN A 231 14.12 -5.81 7.58
N TYR A 232 15.03 -6.50 6.89
CA TYR A 232 16.18 -5.87 6.28
C TYR A 232 15.76 -5.14 5.00
N LEU A 233 16.19 -3.89 4.87
CA LEU A 233 15.96 -3.06 3.70
C LEU A 233 17.31 -2.70 3.08
N THR A 234 17.47 -2.92 1.78
CA THR A 234 18.69 -2.59 1.04
C THR A 234 18.40 -1.51 0.01
N ASP A 235 19.18 -0.42 0.06
CA ASP A 235 19.01 0.77 -0.76
C ASP A 235 20.05 0.82 -1.89
N VAL A 236 19.62 1.30 -3.05
CA VAL A 236 20.44 1.59 -4.23
C VAL A 236 19.99 2.93 -4.81
N ASN A 237 20.94 3.82 -5.12
CA ASN A 237 20.62 5.08 -5.79
C ASN A 237 20.69 4.93 -7.31
N VAL A 238 19.78 5.57 -8.01
CA VAL A 238 19.73 5.63 -9.48
C VAL A 238 19.78 7.10 -9.89
N THR A 239 20.78 7.44 -10.69
CA THR A 239 21.04 8.79 -11.21
C THR A 239 21.14 8.84 -12.73
N GLU A 240 21.34 7.69 -13.37
CA GLU A 240 21.47 7.56 -14.82
C GLU A 240 20.90 6.22 -15.31
N SER A 241 20.71 6.07 -16.63
CA SER A 241 20.13 4.84 -17.21
C SER A 241 20.96 3.58 -16.93
N GLY A 242 22.29 3.69 -16.81
CA GLY A 242 23.14 2.55 -16.44
C GLY A 242 22.78 1.97 -15.07
N ASP A 243 22.37 2.82 -14.12
CA ASP A 243 21.89 2.38 -12.81
C ASP A 243 20.56 1.63 -12.90
N VAL A 244 19.72 1.93 -13.90
CA VAL A 244 18.45 1.21 -14.13
C VAL A 244 18.71 -0.24 -14.50
N ASP A 245 19.63 -0.49 -15.44
CA ASP A 245 20.07 -1.84 -15.79
C ASP A 245 20.62 -2.59 -14.58
N TYR A 246 21.42 -1.89 -13.78
CA TYR A 246 21.99 -2.43 -12.56
C TYR A 246 20.89 -2.87 -11.57
N VAL A 247 19.95 -1.98 -11.27
CA VAL A 247 18.83 -2.26 -10.36
C VAL A 247 17.97 -3.41 -10.84
N ILE A 248 17.67 -3.50 -12.14
CA ILE A 248 16.88 -4.62 -12.69
C ILE A 248 17.65 -5.94 -12.59
N SER A 249 18.99 -5.92 -12.71
CA SER A 249 19.80 -7.12 -12.47
C SER A 249 19.70 -7.61 -11.02
N LEU A 250 19.69 -6.70 -10.05
CA LEU A 250 19.50 -7.03 -8.64
C LEU A 250 18.07 -7.51 -8.35
N LEU A 251 17.05 -6.85 -8.94
CA LEU A 251 15.65 -7.23 -8.80
C LEU A 251 15.41 -8.69 -9.22
N LYS A 252 16.03 -9.14 -10.31
CA LYS A 252 15.93 -10.54 -10.76
C LYS A 252 16.47 -11.51 -9.70
N GLN A 253 17.56 -11.17 -9.01
CA GLN A 253 18.10 -11.98 -7.92
C GLN A 253 17.16 -12.01 -6.72
N VAL A 254 16.59 -10.85 -6.35
CA VAL A 254 15.59 -10.73 -5.28
C VAL A 254 14.36 -11.60 -5.58
N LEU A 255 13.84 -11.57 -6.81
CA LEU A 255 12.68 -12.37 -7.22
C LEU A 255 12.90 -13.88 -7.10
N VAL A 256 14.08 -14.37 -7.49
CA VAL A 256 14.43 -15.80 -7.33
C VAL A 256 14.39 -16.22 -5.86
N ARG A 257 14.73 -15.32 -4.94
CA ARG A 257 14.63 -15.59 -3.49
C ARG A 257 13.18 -15.54 -3.00
N PHE A 258 12.41 -14.55 -3.43
CA PHE A 258 10.98 -14.44 -3.10
C PHE A 258 10.19 -15.70 -3.47
N GLN A 259 10.44 -16.28 -4.65
CA GLN A 259 9.76 -17.51 -5.10
C GLN A 259 10.10 -18.72 -4.22
N LYS A 260 11.33 -18.82 -3.68
CA LYS A 260 11.72 -19.92 -2.79
C LYS A 260 11.05 -19.83 -1.43
N GLU A 261 10.76 -18.62 -0.96
CA GLU A 261 10.07 -18.36 0.32
C GLU A 261 8.55 -18.55 0.24
N GLU A 262 7.94 -18.62 -0.96
CA GLU A 262 6.51 -18.93 -1.13
C GLU A 262 6.22 -20.45 -1.11
N ILE A 263 7.25 -21.30 -1.18
CA ILE A 263 7.13 -22.77 -1.22
C ILE A 263 7.23 -23.39 0.19
N ILE A 264 7.54 -22.59 1.22
CA ILE A 264 7.69 -23.00 2.63
C ILE A 264 6.52 -22.44 3.44
#